data_AF-A0A1Q3B9U6-F1
#
_entry.id   AF-A0A1Q3B9U6-F1
#
_cell.length_a   1.000
_cell.length_b   1.000
_cell.length_c   1.000
_cell.angle_alpha   90.00
_cell.angle_beta   90.00
_cell.angle_gamma   90.00
#
_symmetry.space_group_name_H-M   'P 1'
#
loop_
_entity.id
_entity.type
_entity.pdbx_description
1 polymer ?
#
loop_
_entity_poly.entity_id
_entity_poly.type
_entity_poly.pdbx_seq_one_letter_code
_entity_poly.pdbx_strand_id
1 'polypeptide(L)'
;RDGCMASLNVCWKKHGKWVVTGFVEEHSYTLDTPRRTKKHRSHNVSQKFFTAKELMEQLHSCGMGPSIIAKVINTTSNIVEIITKHVVNHLRRHRMNNVGREV
;
A
#
# COMPACT_ATOMS: atom_id res chain seq x y z
N ARG A 1 22.83 -5.01 9.63
CA ARG A 1 21.97 -4.00 10.28
C ARG A 1 21.27 -4.72 11.40
N ASP A 2 21.61 -4.40 12.64
CA ASP A 2 20.89 -4.92 13.80
C ASP A 2 19.56 -4.16 13.91
N GLY A 3 18.46 -4.89 14.06
CA GLY A 3 17.11 -4.33 14.11
C GLY A 3 16.82 -3.59 15.41
N CYS A 4 15.68 -2.90 15.49
CA CYS A 4 15.18 -2.38 16.76
C CYS A 4 14.60 -3.51 17.60
N MET A 5 14.89 -3.52 18.90
CA MET A 5 14.35 -4.52 19.84
C MET A 5 13.09 -4.07 20.59
N ALA A 6 12.67 -2.81 20.42
CA ALA A 6 11.43 -2.30 21.01
C ALA A 6 10.22 -3.10 20.52
N SER A 7 9.35 -3.53 21.43
CA SER A 7 8.22 -4.42 21.13
C SER A 7 7.04 -4.24 22.09
N LEU A 8 5.84 -4.52 21.59
CA LEU A 8 4.60 -4.56 22.37
C LEU A 8 3.88 -5.87 22.07
N ASN A 9 3.81 -6.74 23.07
CA ASN A 9 3.12 -8.02 22.97
C ASN A 9 1.71 -7.87 23.51
N VAL A 10 0.72 -8.21 22.68
CA VAL A 10 -0.70 -8.15 23.06
C VAL A 10 -1.31 -9.53 22.85
N CYS A 11 -2.04 -10.03 23.85
CA CYS A 11 -2.72 -11.31 23.77
C CYS A 11 -4.21 -11.15 24.07
N TRP A 12 -5.03 -11.90 23.34
CA TRP A 12 -6.46 -12.04 23.63
C TRP A 12 -6.67 -13.00 24.80
N LYS A 13 -7.33 -12.55 25.86
CA LYS A 13 -7.64 -13.38 27.03
C LYS A 13 -9.07 -13.92 26.96
N LYS A 14 -9.32 -15.04 27.65
CA LYS A 14 -10.62 -15.74 27.70
C LYS A 14 -11.80 -14.86 28.14
N HIS A 15 -11.54 -13.76 28.85
CA HIS A 15 -12.55 -12.77 29.25
C HIS A 15 -12.90 -11.73 28.16
N GLY A 16 -12.51 -11.97 26.90
CA GLY A 16 -12.84 -11.08 25.79
C GLY A 16 -12.10 -9.74 25.84
N LYS A 17 -10.93 -9.69 26.46
CA LYS A 17 -10.10 -8.48 26.58
C LYS A 17 -8.74 -8.69 25.94
N TRP A 18 -8.26 -7.68 25.23
CA TRP A 18 -6.85 -7.56 24.86
C TRP A 18 -6.06 -7.14 26.10
N VAL A 19 -4.98 -7.87 26.36
CA VAL A 19 -4.08 -7.56 27.48
C VAL A 19 -2.66 -7.47 26.93
N VAL A 20 -1.94 -6.42 27.33
CA VAL A 20 -0.51 -6.29 27.06
C VAL A 20 0.23 -7.29 27.95
N THR A 21 0.95 -8.22 27.33
CA THR A 21 1.70 -9.28 28.02
C THR A 21 3.20 -9.01 28.09
N GLY A 22 3.69 -8.04 27.31
CA GLY A 22 5.08 -7.61 27.33
C GLY A 22 5.23 -6.26 26.66
N PHE A 23 6.13 -5.44 27.19
CA PHE A 23 6.48 -4.15 26.61
C PHE A 23 7.97 -3.92 26.79
N VAL A 24 8.68 -3.76 25.67
CA VAL A 24 10.08 -3.35 25.63
C VAL A 24 10.09 -1.95 25.04
N GLU A 25 10.29 -0.96 25.92
CA GLU A 25 10.33 0.46 25.55
C GLU A 25 11.65 0.85 24.87
N GLU A 26 12.74 0.16 25.23
CA GLU A 26 14.07 0.54 24.81
C GLU A 26 14.26 0.39 23.30
N HIS A 27 14.53 1.52 22.65
CA HIS A 27 14.88 1.56 21.25
C HIS A 27 16.40 1.52 21.08
N SER A 28 16.86 0.75 20.11
CA SER A 28 18.28 0.70 19.71
C SER A 28 18.78 1.99 19.03
N TYR A 29 17.95 3.04 18.97
CA TYR A 29 18.25 4.35 18.38
C TYR A 29 17.34 5.44 18.97
N THR A 30 17.77 6.71 18.86
CA THR A 30 16.98 7.86 19.29
C THR A 30 15.72 8.02 18.43
N LEU A 31 14.56 8.14 19.08
CA LEU A 31 13.29 8.43 18.41
C LEU A 31 13.32 9.82 17.76
N ASP A 32 12.92 9.90 16.49
CA ASP A 32 12.83 11.18 15.78
C ASP A 32 11.58 11.96 16.22
N THR A 33 11.60 13.28 16.03
CA THR A 33 10.48 14.16 16.34
C THR A 33 9.29 13.92 15.39
N PRO A 34 8.03 13.99 15.87
CA PRO A 34 6.84 13.74 15.04
C PRO A 34 6.78 14.58 13.75
N ARG A 35 7.42 15.76 13.76
CA ARG A 35 7.51 16.70 12.64
C ARG A 35 8.36 16.19 11.47
N ARG A 36 9.19 15.17 11.68
CA ARG A 36 10.07 14.55 10.67
C ARG A 36 9.55 13.23 10.11
N THR A 37 8.29 12.89 10.36
CA THR A 37 7.65 11.67 9.83
C THR A 37 7.39 11.78 8.32
N LYS A 38 8.44 11.64 7.50
CA LYS A 38 8.30 11.42 6.06
C LYS A 38 7.79 10.00 5.83
N LYS A 39 6.47 9.83 5.91
CA LYS A 39 5.70 8.68 5.40
C LYS A 39 5.83 7.39 6.24
N HIS A 40 4.91 7.19 7.18
CA HIS A 40 4.50 5.84 7.58
C HIS A 40 3.88 5.16 6.34
N ARG A 41 4.70 4.41 5.60
CA ARG A 41 4.40 3.91 4.26
C ARG A 41 3.65 2.58 4.21
N SER A 42 3.23 1.99 5.32
CA SER A 42 2.98 0.55 5.35
C SER A 42 1.52 0.07 5.32
N HIS A 43 0.51 0.91 5.56
CA HIS A 43 -0.87 0.39 5.62
C HIS A 43 -1.82 0.94 4.54
N ASN A 44 -1.89 0.17 3.45
CA ASN A 44 -3.14 -0.28 2.83
C ASN A 44 -4.06 0.70 2.07
N VAL A 45 -3.51 1.53 1.19
CA VAL A 45 -4.26 1.92 -0.03
C VAL A 45 -4.01 0.92 -1.18
N SER A 46 -2.97 0.08 -1.10
CA SER A 46 -2.61 -0.82 -2.21
C SER A 46 -3.50 -2.05 -2.37
N GLN A 47 -4.12 -2.56 -1.29
CA GLN A 47 -4.95 -3.77 -1.34
C GLN A 47 -6.39 -3.53 -1.82
N LYS A 48 -6.95 -2.32 -1.66
CA LYS A 48 -8.29 -1.98 -2.19
C LYS A 48 -8.40 -2.01 -3.72
N PHE A 49 -7.28 -2.17 -4.43
CA PHE A 49 -7.20 -2.01 -5.88
C PHE A 49 -6.53 -3.19 -6.59
N PHE A 50 -6.40 -4.38 -5.98
CA PHE A 50 -5.69 -5.48 -6.64
C PHE A 50 -6.29 -5.82 -8.03
N THR A 51 -7.58 -6.17 -8.08
CA THR A 51 -8.30 -6.45 -9.34
C THR A 51 -8.29 -5.26 -10.30
N ALA A 52 -8.44 -4.05 -9.77
CA ALA A 52 -8.42 -2.85 -10.58
C ALA A 52 -7.05 -2.58 -11.23
N LYS A 53 -5.94 -2.92 -10.56
CA LYS A 53 -4.58 -2.75 -11.09
C LYS A 53 -4.27 -3.72 -12.22
N GLU A 54 -4.69 -4.97 -12.08
CA GLU A 54 -4.55 -5.97 -13.14
C GLU A 54 -5.32 -5.54 -14.40
N LEU A 55 -6.57 -5.10 -14.24
CA LEU A 55 -7.35 -4.53 -15.33
C LEU A 55 -6.70 -3.27 -15.92
N MET A 56 -6.11 -2.38 -15.10
CA MET A 56 -5.37 -1.22 -15.62
C MET A 56 -4.20 -1.64 -16.51
N GLU A 57 -3.46 -2.69 -16.14
CA GLU A 57 -2.32 -3.18 -16.92
C GLU A 57 -2.75 -3.85 -18.23
N GLN A 58 -3.78 -4.70 -18.19
CA GLN A 58 -4.35 -5.33 -19.38
C GLN A 58 -4.93 -4.32 -20.37
N LEU A 59 -5.74 -3.36 -19.88
CA LEU A 59 -6.32 -2.35 -20.77
C LEU A 59 -5.24 -1.42 -21.35
N HIS A 60 -4.18 -1.15 -20.58
CA HIS A 60 -3.02 -0.40 -21.06
C HIS A 60 -2.21 -1.17 -22.11
N SER A 61 -2.04 -2.49 -21.96
CA SER A 61 -1.36 -3.31 -22.98
C SER A 61 -2.15 -3.41 -24.28
N CYS A 62 -3.48 -3.27 -24.23
CA CYS A 62 -4.33 -3.08 -25.39
C CYS A 62 -4.26 -1.66 -26.02
N GLY A 63 -3.37 -0.78 -25.52
CA GLY A 63 -3.15 0.56 -26.07
C GLY A 63 -4.13 1.62 -25.58
N MET A 64 -4.94 1.36 -24.54
CA MET A 64 -5.90 2.35 -24.04
C MET A 64 -5.22 3.44 -23.22
N GLY A 65 -5.71 4.67 -23.40
CA GLY A 65 -5.27 5.82 -22.61
C GLY A 65 -5.80 5.79 -21.17
N PRO A 66 -5.10 6.38 -20.18
CA PRO A 66 -5.48 6.34 -18.76
C PRO A 66 -6.90 6.83 -18.44
N SER A 67 -7.42 7.81 -19.19
CA SER A 67 -8.78 8.34 -19.03
C SER A 67 -9.85 7.33 -19.45
N ILE A 68 -9.62 6.62 -20.55
CA ILE A 68 -10.52 5.57 -21.05
C ILE A 68 -10.50 4.37 -20.10
N ILE A 69 -9.32 3.98 -19.62
CA ILE A 69 -9.16 2.90 -18.63
C ILE A 69 -9.97 3.21 -17.36
N ALA A 70 -9.87 4.43 -16.81
CA ALA A 70 -10.64 4.82 -15.63
C ALA A 70 -12.15 4.73 -15.87
N LYS A 71 -12.61 5.21 -17.03
CA LYS A 71 -14.02 5.13 -17.42
C LYS A 71 -14.50 3.69 -17.52
N VAL A 72 -13.77 2.82 -18.21
CA VAL A 72 -14.11 1.40 -18.38
C VAL A 72 -14.21 0.71 -17.03
N ILE A 73 -13.20 0.87 -16.16
CA ILE A 73 -13.22 0.21 -14.85
C ILE A 73 -14.40 0.67 -14.00
N ASN A 74 -14.72 1.97 -13.99
CA ASN A 74 -15.89 2.48 -13.25
C ASN A 74 -17.23 2.02 -13.83
N THR A 75 -17.29 1.75 -15.14
CA THR A 75 -18.53 1.29 -15.78
C THR A 75 -18.72 -0.21 -15.56
N THR A 76 -17.63 -0.98 -15.51
CA THR A 76 -17.65 -2.44 -15.36
C THR A 76 -17.67 -2.90 -13.90
N SER A 77 -17.13 -2.10 -12.98
CA SER A 77 -16.99 -2.45 -11.56
C SER A 77 -17.58 -1.37 -10.66
N ASN A 78 -18.69 -1.68 -10.00
CA ASN A 78 -19.33 -0.83 -8.98
C ASN A 78 -18.58 -0.80 -7.63
N ILE A 79 -17.32 -1.25 -7.60
CA ILE A 79 -16.62 -1.56 -6.34
C ILE A 79 -15.89 -0.32 -5.79
N VAL A 80 -15.28 0.52 -6.65
CA VAL A 80 -14.56 1.74 -6.24
C VAL A 80 -14.53 2.77 -7.37
N GLU A 81 -14.78 4.04 -7.07
CA GLU A 81 -14.57 5.14 -8.01
C GLU A 81 -13.06 5.35 -8.30
N ILE A 82 -12.66 5.02 -9.52
CA ILE A 82 -11.31 5.21 -10.04
C ILE A 82 -11.25 6.49 -10.86
N ILE A 83 -10.44 7.43 -10.41
CA ILE A 83 -10.12 8.63 -11.18
C ILE A 83 -8.82 8.44 -11.97
N THR A 84 -8.69 9.12 -13.10
CA THR A 84 -7.56 9.00 -14.04
C THR A 84 -6.19 9.10 -13.35
N LYS A 85 -6.07 9.92 -12.30
CA LYS A 85 -4.81 10.03 -11.51
C LYS A 85 -4.38 8.71 -10.88
N HIS A 86 -5.33 7.85 -10.49
CA HIS A 86 -5.03 6.52 -9.95
C HIS A 86 -4.37 5.63 -11.02
N VAL A 87 -4.89 5.66 -12.25
CA VAL A 87 -4.34 4.91 -13.39
C VAL A 87 -2.94 5.42 -13.75
N VAL A 88 -2.77 6.74 -13.90
CA VAL A 88 -1.47 7.35 -14.21
C VAL A 88 -0.42 7.02 -13.16
N ASN A 89 -0.76 7.13 -11.88
CA ASN A 89 0.16 6.81 -10.80
C ASN A 89 0.52 5.32 -10.75
N HIS A 90 -0.43 4.43 -11.05
CA HIS A 90 -0.18 3.00 -11.13
C HIS A 90 0.79 2.67 -12.27
N LEU A 91 0.51 3.12 -13.50
CA LEU A 91 1.35 2.88 -14.67
C LEU A 91 2.75 3.46 -14.50
N ARG A 92 2.87 4.67 -13.92
CA ARG A 92 4.18 5.27 -13.59
C ARG A 92 4.98 4.39 -12.65
N ARG A 93 4.34 3.88 -11.58
CA ARG A 93 4.99 2.99 -10.61
C ARG A 93 5.36 1.65 -11.24
N HIS A 94 4.46 1.07 -12.05
CA HIS A 94 4.71 -0.18 -12.76
C HIS A 94 5.95 -0.06 -13.66
N ARG A 95 6.05 1.02 -14.45
CA ARG A 95 7.24 1.31 -15.25
C ARG A 95 8.50 1.44 -14.39
N MET A 96 8.46 2.23 -13.31
CA MET A 96 9.61 2.43 -12.42
C MET A 96 10.11 1.12 -11.78
N ASN A 97 9.20 0.20 -11.47
CA ASN A 97 9.54 -1.09 -10.86
C ASN A 97 10.16 -2.09 -11.86
N ASN A 98 9.93 -1.88 -13.17
CA ASN A 98 10.40 -2.76 -14.23
C ASN A 98 11.65 -2.22 -14.95
N VAL A 99 12.14 -1.02 -14.60
CA VAL A 99 13.40 -0.47 -15.13
C VAL A 99 14.55 -1.43 -14.79
N GLY A 100 15.29 -1.87 -15.81
CA GLY A 100 16.42 -2.81 -15.66
C GLY A 100 16.03 -4.28 -15.66
N ARG A 101 14.76 -4.60 -15.95
CA ARG A 101 14.23 -5.96 -16.08
C ARG A 101 13.63 -6.25 -17.46
N GLU A 102 14.03 -5.45 -18.43
CA GLU A 102 13.62 -5.57 -19.83
C GLU A 102 14.39 -6.77 -20.42
N VAL A 103 13.64 -7.76 -20.92
CA VAL A 103 14.16 -8.97 -21.62
C VAL A 103 14.37 -8.65 -23.08
#